data_AF-A0A662MEE4-F1
#
_entry.id   AF-A0A662MEE4-F1
#
_cell.length_a   1.000
_cell.length_b   1.000
_cell.length_c   1.000
_cell.angle_alpha   90.00
_cell.angle_beta   90.00
_cell.angle_gamma   90.00
#
_symmetry.space_group_name_H-M   'P 1'
#
loop_
_entity.id
_entity.type
_entity.pdbx_description
1 polymer ?
#
loop_
_entity_poly.entity_id
_entity_poly.type
_entity_poly.pdbx_seq_one_letter_code
_entity_poly.pdbx_strand_id
1 'polypeptide(L)'
;EDIFFEAYMALVEDIARYIRAMKVSVRNPREIILSGRLSMYNRLVKDLEDLVGDIAPIIRISGFKPSKAKHPAQGAAIIADGIAGGLRKNLIEHMKIKEASGTVVDYVILETWKERLKEASGLEW
;
A
#
# COMPACT_ATOMS: atom_id res chain seq x y z
N GLU A 1 -17.97 -15.90 -26.04
CA GLU A 1 -18.37 -14.91 -25.03
C GLU A 1 -18.10 -15.49 -23.66
N ASP A 2 -17.12 -15.03 -22.88
CA ASP A 2 -16.01 -14.13 -23.20
C ASP A 2 -14.94 -14.30 -22.11
N ILE A 3 -13.80 -14.93 -22.43
CA ILE A 3 -12.72 -15.25 -21.48
C ILE A 3 -12.26 -14.01 -20.69
N PHE A 4 -12.36 -12.83 -21.28
CA PHE A 4 -12.03 -11.57 -20.61
C PHE A 4 -12.99 -11.22 -19.48
N PHE A 5 -14.29 -11.52 -19.63
CA PHE A 5 -15.26 -11.31 -18.57
C PHE A 5 -15.05 -12.31 -17.43
N GLU A 6 -14.78 -13.57 -17.73
CA GLU A 6 -14.46 -14.59 -16.71
C GLU A 6 -13.18 -14.23 -15.95
N ALA A 7 -12.11 -13.83 -16.65
CA ALA A 7 -10.87 -13.39 -16.04
C ALA A 7 -11.06 -12.13 -15.17
N TYR A 8 -11.92 -11.21 -15.63
CA TYR A 8 -12.28 -10.03 -14.86
C TYR A 8 -13.03 -10.42 -13.58
N MET A 9 -14.08 -11.25 -13.67
CA MET A 9 -14.83 -11.67 -12.50
C MET A 9 -13.96 -12.45 -11.51
N ALA A 10 -13.08 -13.33 -12.00
CA ALA A 10 -12.11 -14.03 -11.17
C ALA A 10 -11.20 -13.06 -10.40
N LEU A 11 -10.73 -11.99 -11.04
CA LEU A 11 -9.95 -10.93 -10.37
C LEU A 11 -10.78 -10.24 -9.26
N VAL A 12 -12.03 -9.88 -9.55
CA VAL A 12 -12.90 -9.19 -8.58
C VAL A 12 -13.19 -10.11 -7.38
N GLU A 13 -13.56 -11.36 -7.63
CA GLU A 13 -13.84 -12.35 -6.61
C GLU A 13 -12.62 -12.65 -5.74
N ASP A 14 -11.43 -12.73 -6.35
CA ASP A 14 -10.20 -12.98 -5.60
C ASP A 14 -9.84 -11.81 -4.67
N ILE A 15 -10.01 -10.56 -5.14
CA ILE A 15 -9.86 -9.37 -4.29
C ILE A 15 -10.86 -9.41 -3.13
N ALA A 16 -12.14 -9.69 -3.40
CA ALA A 16 -13.18 -9.78 -2.38
C ALA A 16 -12.87 -10.87 -1.34
N ARG A 17 -12.36 -12.02 -1.79
CA ARG A 17 -11.92 -13.13 -0.93
C ARG A 17 -10.80 -12.68 0.01
N TYR A 18 -9.79 -11.97 -0.48
CA TYR A 18 -8.72 -11.44 0.38
C TYR A 18 -9.24 -10.41 1.39
N ILE A 19 -10.14 -9.51 1.00
CA ILE A 19 -10.75 -8.54 1.91
C ILE A 19 -11.52 -9.26 3.03
N ARG A 20 -12.31 -10.29 2.69
CA ARG A 20 -13.04 -11.09 3.69
C ARG A 20 -12.08 -11.84 4.62
N ALA A 21 -11.00 -12.42 4.09
CA ALA A 21 -9.99 -13.09 4.89
C ALA A 21 -9.30 -12.14 5.89
N MET A 22 -9.07 -10.88 5.50
CA MET A 22 -8.48 -9.87 6.37
C MET A 22 -9.30 -9.56 7.62
N LYS A 23 -10.60 -9.89 7.65
CA LYS A 23 -11.43 -9.72 8.86
C LYS A 23 -10.95 -10.54 10.06
N VAL A 24 -10.17 -11.59 9.82
CA VAL A 24 -9.54 -12.38 10.90
C VAL A 24 -8.56 -11.49 11.68
N SER A 25 -7.79 -10.67 10.99
CA SER A 25 -6.80 -9.76 11.58
C SER A 25 -7.41 -8.40 11.93
N VAL A 26 -8.33 -7.90 11.12
CA VAL A 26 -8.97 -6.58 11.27
C VAL A 26 -10.48 -6.78 11.44
N ARG A 27 -10.91 -7.03 12.68
CA ARG A 27 -12.29 -7.45 12.99
C ARG A 27 -13.35 -6.42 12.60
N ASN A 28 -13.07 -5.13 12.84
CA ASN A 28 -13.99 -4.02 12.61
C ASN A 28 -13.29 -2.94 11.77
N PRO A 29 -13.11 -3.16 10.46
CA PRO A 29 -12.50 -2.18 9.59
C PRO A 29 -13.40 -0.93 9.50
N ARG A 30 -12.80 0.26 9.52
CA ARG A 30 -13.56 1.51 9.34
C ARG A 30 -13.86 1.78 7.87
N GLU A 31 -12.94 1.39 7.00
CA GLU A 31 -12.96 1.62 5.57
C GLU A 31 -12.05 0.60 4.85
N ILE A 32 -12.32 0.39 3.57
CA ILE A 32 -11.47 -0.36 2.65
C ILE A 32 -10.84 0.63 1.68
N ILE A 33 -9.53 0.82 1.75
CA ILE A 33 -8.83 1.81 0.93
C ILE A 33 -8.33 1.18 -0.37
N LEU A 34 -8.83 1.67 -1.51
CA LEU A 34 -8.33 1.31 -2.84
C LEU A 34 -7.26 2.30 -3.31
N SER A 35 -6.12 1.77 -3.72
CA SER A 35 -5.01 2.53 -4.28
C SER A 35 -4.57 1.97 -5.64
N GLY A 36 -3.62 2.66 -6.29
CA GLY A 36 -3.07 2.23 -7.57
C GLY A 36 -3.94 2.56 -8.78
N ARG A 37 -3.54 2.06 -9.96
CA ARG A 37 -4.19 2.37 -11.25
C ARG A 37 -5.56 1.72 -11.38
N LEU A 38 -5.71 0.49 -10.90
CA LEU A 38 -6.95 -0.27 -11.02
C LEU A 38 -8.12 0.40 -10.30
N SER A 39 -7.86 1.15 -9.22
CA SER A 39 -8.92 1.87 -8.51
C SER A 39 -9.61 2.91 -9.40
N MET A 40 -9.02 3.35 -10.52
CA MET A 40 -9.59 4.31 -11.48
C MET A 40 -10.68 3.74 -12.37
N TYR A 41 -10.83 2.41 -12.40
CA TYR A 41 -11.87 1.76 -13.17
C TYR A 41 -13.15 1.68 -12.33
N ASN A 42 -14.10 2.57 -12.61
CA ASN A 42 -15.35 2.67 -11.85
C ASN A 42 -16.13 1.35 -11.80
N ARG A 43 -16.07 0.54 -12.86
CA ARG A 43 -16.69 -0.80 -12.88
C ARG A 43 -16.11 -1.70 -11.80
N LEU A 44 -14.78 -1.76 -11.67
CA LEU A 44 -14.11 -2.53 -10.62
C LEU A 44 -14.51 -2.05 -9.22
N VAL A 45 -14.55 -0.73 -9.02
CA VAL A 45 -14.94 -0.16 -7.71
C VAL A 45 -16.37 -0.57 -7.37
N LYS A 46 -17.30 -0.43 -8.31
CA LYS A 46 -18.70 -0.80 -8.11
C LYS A 46 -18.88 -2.29 -7.84
N ASP A 47 -18.25 -3.15 -8.65
CA ASP A 47 -18.39 -4.60 -8.49
C ASP A 47 -17.78 -5.07 -7.15
N LEU A 48 -16.75 -4.38 -6.63
CA LEU A 48 -16.24 -4.60 -5.28
C LEU A 48 -17.18 -4.05 -4.20
N GLU A 49 -17.79 -2.88 -4.38
CA GLU A 49 -18.79 -2.33 -3.45
C GLU A 49 -19.97 -3.29 -3.29
N ASP A 50 -20.44 -3.88 -4.38
CA ASP A 50 -21.53 -4.86 -4.36
C ASP A 50 -21.13 -6.15 -3.60
N LEU A 51 -19.86 -6.57 -3.69
CA LEU A 51 -19.38 -7.82 -3.08
C LEU A 51 -18.90 -7.70 -1.63
N VAL A 52 -18.38 -6.55 -1.21
CA VAL A 52 -17.76 -6.36 0.13
C VAL A 52 -18.20 -5.08 0.85
N GLY A 53 -19.16 -4.33 0.31
CA GLY A 53 -19.69 -3.13 0.96
C GLY A 53 -20.35 -3.40 2.32
N ASP A 54 -20.75 -4.64 2.60
CA ASP A 54 -21.22 -5.10 3.93
C ASP A 54 -20.14 -5.04 5.01
N ILE A 55 -18.86 -5.01 4.63
CA ILE A 55 -17.73 -5.05 5.55
C ILE A 55 -17.38 -3.65 6.05
N ALA A 56 -17.19 -2.71 5.12
CA ALA A 56 -16.88 -1.30 5.38
C ALA A 56 -16.97 -0.50 4.06
N PRO A 57 -17.15 0.83 4.10
CA PRO A 57 -17.16 1.65 2.90
C PRO A 57 -15.84 1.57 2.12
N ILE A 58 -15.94 1.49 0.80
CA ILE A 58 -14.79 1.56 -0.09
C ILE A 58 -14.42 3.02 -0.34
N ILE A 59 -13.17 3.37 -0.06
CA ILE A 59 -12.64 4.73 -0.23
C ILE A 59 -11.45 4.68 -1.18
N ARG A 60 -11.40 5.61 -2.13
CA ARG A 60 -10.27 5.75 -3.05
C ARG A 60 -9.23 6.66 -2.42
N ILE A 61 -7.97 6.20 -2.34
CA ILE A 61 -6.92 7.02 -1.74
C ILE A 61 -6.72 8.30 -2.54
N SER A 62 -6.61 9.43 -1.83
CA SER A 62 -6.19 10.70 -2.40
C SER A 62 -4.75 10.98 -2.03
N GLY A 63 -3.91 11.26 -3.03
CA GLY A 63 -2.58 11.81 -2.81
C GLY A 63 -2.59 13.29 -2.44
N PHE A 64 -1.41 13.82 -2.13
CA PHE A 64 -1.15 15.25 -2.01
C PHE A 64 -1.54 15.96 -3.30
N LYS A 65 -2.42 16.97 -3.18
CA LYS A 65 -2.72 17.87 -4.29
C LYS A 65 -1.74 19.06 -4.23
N PRO A 66 -1.15 19.50 -5.35
CA PRO A 66 -1.31 19.05 -6.74
C PRO A 66 -0.24 18.03 -7.21
N SER A 67 0.29 17.17 -6.33
CA SER A 67 1.42 16.30 -6.66
C SER A 67 1.14 15.36 -7.85
N LYS A 68 2.11 15.27 -8.76
CA LYS A 68 2.12 14.31 -9.88
C LYS A 68 2.76 12.96 -9.51
N ALA A 69 3.32 12.85 -8.30
CA ALA A 69 3.97 11.63 -7.84
C ALA A 69 2.94 10.52 -7.56
N LYS A 70 3.33 9.25 -7.79
CA LYS A 70 2.48 8.09 -7.44
C LYS A 70 2.27 8.02 -5.93
N HIS A 71 1.12 7.50 -5.48
CA HIS A 71 0.81 7.36 -4.05
C HIS A 71 1.92 6.70 -3.21
N PRO A 72 2.62 5.63 -3.67
CA PRO A 72 3.73 5.05 -2.91
C PRO A 72 4.90 6.01 -2.68
N ALA A 73 5.25 6.83 -3.67
CA ALA A 73 6.34 7.81 -3.55
C ALA A 73 5.97 8.92 -2.55
N GLN A 74 4.69 9.32 -2.52
CA GLN A 74 4.20 10.28 -1.54
C GLN A 74 4.24 9.69 -0.12
N GLY A 75 3.86 8.42 0.04
CA GLY A 75 3.99 7.70 1.31
C GLY A 75 5.44 7.61 1.80
N ALA A 76 6.38 7.34 0.89
CA ALA A 76 7.81 7.35 1.21
C ALA A 76 8.28 8.73 1.69
N ALA A 77 7.80 9.82 1.07
CA ALA A 77 8.11 11.17 1.51
C ALA A 77 7.55 11.49 2.92
N ILE A 78 6.33 11.02 3.25
CA ILE A 78 5.75 11.12 4.59
C ILE A 78 6.64 10.42 5.62
N ILE A 79 7.10 9.21 5.30
CA ILE A 79 7.96 8.42 6.18
C ILE A 79 9.31 9.12 6.37
N ALA A 80 9.94 9.59 5.30
CA ALA A 80 11.21 10.31 5.34
C ALA A 80 11.12 11.58 6.20
N ASP A 81 10.09 12.40 5.99
CA ASP A 81 9.83 13.61 6.80
C ASP A 81 9.70 13.26 8.30
N GLY A 82 8.91 12.24 8.64
CA GLY A 82 8.73 11.87 10.04
C GLY A 82 9.99 11.24 10.67
N ILE A 83 10.78 10.48 9.92
CA ILE A 83 12.08 9.96 10.39
C ILE A 83 13.06 11.09 10.70
N ALA A 84 13.08 12.13 9.86
CA ALA A 84 13.90 13.33 10.02
C ALA A 84 13.40 14.27 11.14
N GLY A 85 12.31 13.93 11.83
CA GLY A 85 11.73 14.74 12.89
C GLY A 85 10.84 15.89 12.41
N GLY A 86 10.41 15.84 11.14
CA GLY A 86 9.53 16.81 10.52
C GLY A 86 8.07 16.72 10.99
N LEU A 87 7.18 17.31 10.20
CA LEU A 87 5.75 17.46 10.53
C LEU A 87 5.06 16.11 10.81
N ARG A 88 5.52 15.03 10.17
CA ARG A 88 4.94 13.69 10.28
C ARG A 88 5.55 12.83 11.38
N LYS A 89 6.45 13.38 12.23
CA LYS A 89 7.12 12.65 13.30
C LYS A 89 6.17 11.82 14.17
N ASN A 90 5.14 12.45 14.73
CA ASN A 90 4.20 11.78 15.64
C ASN A 90 3.45 10.61 14.96
N LEU A 91 3.17 10.72 13.66
CA LEU A 91 2.55 9.64 12.89
C LEU A 91 3.50 8.44 12.77
N ILE A 92 4.77 8.70 12.42
CA ILE A 92 5.77 7.64 12.23
C ILE A 92 6.13 6.97 13.55
N GLU A 93 6.18 7.73 14.65
CA GLU A 93 6.35 7.20 16.01
C GLU A 93 5.16 6.33 16.43
N HIS A 94 3.93 6.80 16.20
CA HIS A 94 2.72 6.02 16.50
C HIS A 94 2.67 4.70 15.71
N MET A 95 3.10 4.72 14.45
CA MET A 95 3.20 3.54 13.60
C MET A 95 4.38 2.63 13.96
N LYS A 96 5.29 3.06 14.84
CA LYS A 96 6.48 2.33 15.27
C LYS A 96 7.36 1.84 14.12
N ILE A 97 7.46 2.62 13.04
CA ILE A 97 8.19 2.21 11.82
C ILE A 97 9.66 1.88 12.11
N LYS A 98 10.31 2.60 13.03
CA LYS A 98 11.70 2.36 13.42
C LYS A 98 11.90 1.04 14.21
N GLU A 99 10.82 0.48 14.76
CA GLU A 99 10.83 -0.80 15.50
C GLU A 99 10.43 -1.98 14.59
N ALA A 100 10.03 -1.72 13.34
CA ALA A 100 9.59 -2.77 12.42
C ALA A 100 10.74 -3.74 12.10
N SER A 101 10.49 -5.03 12.27
CA SER A 101 11.43 -6.14 12.03
C SER A 101 10.68 -7.43 11.65
N GLY A 102 11.39 -8.45 11.17
CA GLY A 102 10.82 -9.73 10.72
C GLY A 102 10.29 -9.73 9.28
N THR A 103 10.72 -8.80 8.45
CA THR A 103 10.34 -8.66 7.05
C THR A 103 11.19 -9.52 6.11
N VAL A 104 10.72 -9.70 4.87
CA VAL A 104 11.46 -10.44 3.83
C VAL A 104 12.84 -9.85 3.52
N VAL A 105 13.07 -8.58 3.81
CA VAL A 105 14.37 -7.92 3.61
C VAL A 105 15.34 -8.08 4.79
N ASP A 106 14.86 -8.47 5.98
CA ASP A 106 15.74 -8.69 7.14
C ASP A 106 16.66 -9.91 6.95
N TYR A 107 16.30 -10.80 6.02
CA TYR A 107 17.08 -11.97 5.63
C TYR A 107 17.76 -11.79 4.26
N VAL A 108 17.70 -10.59 3.67
CA VAL A 108 18.41 -10.28 2.44
C VAL A 108 19.87 -9.96 2.80
N ILE A 109 20.67 -11.02 2.89
CA ILE A 109 22.13 -10.92 3.04
C ILE A 109 22.72 -10.66 1.66
N LEU A 110 22.80 -9.39 1.29
CA LEU A 110 23.53 -8.98 0.11
C LEU A 110 24.97 -8.64 0.54
N GLU A 111 25.88 -9.61 0.45
CA GLU A 111 27.28 -9.41 0.86
C GLU A 111 27.90 -8.11 0.31
N THR A 112 27.49 -7.70 -0.90
CA THR A 112 28.02 -6.52 -1.60
C THR A 112 27.11 -5.29 -1.57
N TRP A 113 26.02 -5.23 -0.79
CA TRP A 113 25.09 -4.09 -0.89
C TRP A 113 25.72 -2.78 -0.45
N LYS A 114 26.59 -2.81 0.55
CA LYS A 114 27.28 -1.61 1.06
C LYS A 114 28.21 -1.01 0.00
N GLU A 115 28.91 -1.86 -0.75
CA GLU A 115 29.77 -1.45 -1.87
C GLU A 115 28.94 -0.88 -3.02
N ARG A 116 27.86 -1.58 -3.41
CA ARG A 116 26.95 -1.10 -4.46
C ARG A 116 26.24 0.20 -4.09
N LEU A 117 25.88 0.39 -2.82
CA LEU A 117 25.29 1.65 -2.36
C LEU A 117 26.31 2.79 -2.36
N LYS A 118 27.56 2.54 -1.97
CA LYS A 118 28.66 3.52 -2.13
C LYS A 118 28.84 3.92 -3.59
N GLU A 119 28.89 2.95 -4.50
CA GLU A 119 29.01 3.20 -5.95
C GLU A 119 27.81 3.99 -6.50
N ALA A 120 26.59 3.63 -6.11
CA ALA A 120 25.38 4.23 -6.67
C ALA A 120 25.01 5.59 -6.06
N SER A 121 25.29 5.82 -4.77
CA SER A 121 24.93 7.07 -4.10
C SER A 121 26.03 8.13 -4.16
N GLY A 122 27.28 7.76 -4.43
CA GLY A 122 28.43 8.69 -4.40
C GLY A 122 28.65 9.34 -3.04
N LEU A 123 28.14 8.73 -1.96
CA LEU A 123 28.22 9.24 -0.60
C LEU A 123 29.20 8.39 0.21
N GLU A 124 30.18 9.02 0.84
CA GLU A 124 31.01 8.39 1.87
C GLU A 124 30.30 8.52 3.23
N TRP A 125 29.86 7.39 3.76
CA TRP A 125 29.50 7.22 5.17
C TRP A 125 30.63 6.50 5.90
#